data_AF-A0AAF0KYR8-F1
#
_entry.id   AF-A0AAF0KYR8-F1
#
_cell.length_a   1.000
_cell.length_b   1.000
_cell.length_c   1.000
_cell.angle_alpha   90.00
_cell.angle_beta   90.00
_cell.angle_gamma   90.00
#
_symmetry.space_group_name_H-M   'P 1'
#
loop_
_entity.id
_entity.type
_entity.pdbx_description
1 polymer ?
#
loop_
_entity_poly.entity_id
_entity_poly.type
_entity_poly.pdbx_seq_one_letter_code
_entity_poly.pdbx_strand_id
1 'polypeptide(L)'
;MTAPTDLSAFALPDLTYDFADADSVARACDAAQSAVAFDSSSRAALVLLGGTDFAGDFAETFRANAAIAQEDSRELTTKLGEIAQGIRRLSEAAREENARRRDARAWRDRVLARRADAVDSTWDRIFGEEPPPSSGKLDAPAFPETSYAPRARNTPSAGGGPGRGGGISSARPENLRSFASGSASSNGQLSALPGRIESAMASFAQTCDFGTVDVAPVLRGFRAWLDANDGDVRWANTIAAAFDAAGSRGAVVSVADSSLAAALHAAGLSQTRTDLNFGEPSLFGAVPTSGFAADPVNTATGNFIEVEHDIAFEGTALALDLTRTYNSFDTVGGVFGPGWSSVLDMRLELLDDHIAMVTDDGRRITFPTRGSSGVRAVGENLWLATEPAIASGSASSTTPDETVLVVRDNAGAWWSFAMTGAWLASGTGVRAAVTAGRDRDGRLVRLEHRRGRAVAFVQADGLVRSARSSDGRTVTYE
;
A
#
# COMPACT_ATOMS: atom_id res chain seq x y z
N MET A 1 -12.38 -45.23 -15.29
CA MET A 1 -11.18 -45.20 -14.43
C MET A 1 -10.73 -43.76 -14.34
N THR A 2 -10.95 -43.12 -13.20
CA THR A 2 -10.42 -41.79 -12.89
C THR A 2 -8.90 -41.88 -12.77
N ALA A 3 -8.18 -40.89 -13.30
CA ALA A 3 -6.74 -40.81 -13.13
C ALA A 3 -6.40 -40.68 -11.62
N PRO A 4 -5.28 -41.27 -11.15
CA PRO A 4 -4.89 -41.15 -9.75
C PRO A 4 -4.67 -39.69 -9.37
N THR A 5 -5.17 -39.29 -8.21
CA THR A 5 -5.03 -37.94 -7.67
C THR A 5 -3.54 -37.57 -7.58
N ASP A 6 -3.14 -36.43 -8.15
CA ASP A 6 -1.80 -35.87 -7.98
C ASP A 6 -1.64 -35.39 -6.53
N LEU A 7 -0.67 -36.00 -5.83
CA LEU A 7 -0.45 -35.79 -4.41
C LEU A 7 0.53 -34.66 -4.10
N SER A 8 1.20 -34.10 -5.12
CA SER A 8 2.21 -33.06 -4.97
C SER A 8 1.63 -31.75 -4.40
N ALA A 9 0.37 -31.44 -4.73
CA ALA A 9 -0.37 -30.27 -4.26
C ALA A 9 -0.65 -30.28 -2.73
N PHE A 10 -0.55 -31.43 -2.07
CA PHE A 10 -0.83 -31.60 -0.63
C PHE A 10 0.44 -31.67 0.22
N ALA A 11 1.58 -31.29 -0.34
CA ALA A 11 2.90 -31.41 0.30
C ALA A 11 3.43 -30.12 0.93
N LEU A 12 2.68 -29.02 0.84
CA LEU A 12 3.17 -27.68 1.18
C LEU A 12 3.53 -27.57 2.66
N PRO A 13 4.69 -26.97 3.00
CA PRO A 13 5.10 -26.76 4.39
C PRO A 13 4.22 -25.71 5.08
N ASP A 14 4.32 -25.64 6.41
CA ASP A 14 3.72 -24.53 7.17
C ASP A 14 4.32 -23.19 6.68
N LEU A 15 3.53 -22.13 6.82
CA LEU A 15 3.91 -20.76 6.51
C LEU A 15 5.18 -20.35 7.27
N THR A 16 6.00 -19.54 6.62
CA THR A 16 7.02 -18.75 7.30
C THR A 16 6.31 -17.59 8.00
N TYR A 17 5.84 -17.83 9.22
CA TYR A 17 5.08 -16.86 10.02
C TYR A 17 5.50 -16.91 11.50
N ASP A 18 6.16 -15.87 12.01
CA ASP A 18 6.45 -15.73 13.44
C ASP A 18 5.30 -15.03 14.19
N PHE A 19 4.57 -15.80 15.00
CA PHE A 19 3.45 -15.30 15.79
C PHE A 19 3.88 -14.36 16.93
N ALA A 20 5.09 -14.51 17.46
CA ALA A 20 5.59 -13.63 18.52
C ALA A 20 5.99 -12.26 17.98
N ASP A 21 6.53 -12.21 16.77
CA ASP A 21 6.78 -10.96 16.05
C ASP A 21 5.47 -10.24 15.70
N ALA A 22 4.48 -10.97 15.16
CA ALA A 22 3.14 -10.43 14.89
C ALA A 22 2.49 -9.85 16.16
N ASP A 23 2.50 -10.60 17.26
CA ASP A 23 1.99 -10.15 18.55
C ASP A 23 2.75 -8.91 19.06
N SER A 24 4.04 -8.79 18.77
CA SER A 24 4.84 -7.62 19.15
C SER A 24 4.41 -6.37 18.39
N VAL A 25 4.04 -6.48 17.12
CA VAL A 25 3.43 -5.38 16.35
C VAL A 25 2.10 -4.96 16.98
N ALA A 26 1.20 -5.90 17.24
CA ALA A 26 -0.11 -5.61 17.83
C ALA A 26 0.03 -4.93 19.20
N ARG A 27 0.90 -5.46 20.07
CA ARG A 27 1.19 -4.86 21.39
C ARG A 27 1.78 -3.46 21.29
N ALA A 28 2.68 -3.21 20.33
CA ALA A 28 3.25 -1.88 20.12
C ALA A 28 2.17 -0.86 19.71
N CYS A 29 1.23 -1.27 18.85
CA CYS A 29 0.11 -0.44 18.42
C CYS A 29 -0.89 -0.18 19.57
N ASP A 30 -1.26 -1.20 20.36
CA ASP A 30 -2.15 -1.03 21.52
C ASP A 30 -1.55 -0.13 22.60
N ALA A 31 -0.24 -0.27 22.85
CA ALA A 31 0.49 0.59 23.78
C ALA A 31 0.50 2.04 23.29
N ALA A 32 0.71 2.26 21.99
CA ALA A 32 0.66 3.59 21.40
C ALA A 32 -0.75 4.19 21.46
N GLN A 33 -1.77 3.41 21.13
CA GLN A 33 -3.17 3.82 21.21
C GLN A 33 -3.53 4.26 22.64
N SER A 34 -3.17 3.45 23.64
CA SER A 34 -3.42 3.75 25.04
C SER A 34 -2.70 5.01 25.51
N ALA A 35 -1.44 5.19 25.09
CA ALA A 35 -0.66 6.37 25.42
C ALA A 35 -1.23 7.65 24.81
N VAL A 36 -1.63 7.61 23.52
CA VAL A 36 -2.25 8.76 22.83
C VAL A 36 -3.62 9.09 23.42
N ALA A 37 -4.44 8.09 23.78
CA ALA A 37 -5.74 8.32 24.41
C ALA A 37 -5.63 8.96 25.81
N PHE A 38 -4.66 8.49 26.61
CA PHE A 38 -4.34 9.08 27.90
C PHE A 38 -3.82 10.52 27.76
N ASP A 39 -2.96 10.75 26.78
CA ASP A 39 -2.42 12.07 26.49
C ASP A 39 -3.51 13.04 26.01
N SER A 40 -4.43 12.61 25.15
CA SER A 40 -5.55 13.42 24.66
C SER A 40 -6.40 13.96 25.82
N SER A 41 -6.61 13.16 26.86
CA SER A 41 -7.29 13.59 28.09
C SER A 41 -6.46 14.61 28.90
N SER A 42 -5.15 14.36 29.04
CA SER A 42 -4.23 15.25 29.75
C SER A 42 -4.09 16.61 29.06
N ARG A 43 -3.99 16.61 27.73
CA ARG A 43 -3.95 17.82 26.90
C ARG A 43 -5.26 18.60 26.96
N ALA A 44 -6.41 17.93 27.01
CA ALA A 44 -7.69 18.64 27.18
C ALA A 44 -7.73 19.47 28.48
N ALA A 45 -7.18 18.94 29.59
CA ALA A 45 -7.05 19.69 30.83
C ALA A 45 -6.07 20.89 30.70
N LEU A 46 -4.96 20.70 29.99
CA LEU A 46 -4.00 21.79 29.70
C LEU A 46 -4.62 22.88 28.81
N VAL A 47 -5.45 22.52 27.83
CA VAL A 47 -6.17 23.47 26.96
C VAL A 47 -7.15 24.31 27.77
N LEU A 48 -7.90 23.69 28.71
CA LEU A 48 -8.78 24.43 29.61
C LEU A 48 -8.00 25.42 30.49
N LEU A 49 -6.84 25.00 31.01
CA LEU A 49 -5.95 25.88 31.76
C LEU A 49 -5.44 27.04 30.90
N GLY A 50 -4.89 26.74 29.72
CA GLY A 50 -4.36 27.74 28.79
C GLY A 50 -5.41 28.73 28.28
N GLY A 51 -6.66 28.28 28.17
CA GLY A 51 -7.81 29.11 27.79
C GLY A 51 -8.40 29.95 28.93
N THR A 52 -8.00 29.70 30.18
CA THR A 52 -8.46 30.48 31.33
C THR A 52 -7.87 31.89 31.27
N ASP A 53 -8.72 32.90 31.42
CA ASP A 53 -8.38 34.33 31.23
C ASP A 53 -7.88 34.69 29.82
N PHE A 54 -8.08 33.81 28.82
CA PHE A 54 -7.74 34.07 27.42
C PHE A 54 -8.99 34.43 26.61
N ALA A 55 -9.03 35.64 26.09
CA ALA A 55 -10.13 36.18 25.29
C ALA A 55 -9.62 36.94 24.04
N GLY A 56 -10.51 37.13 23.05
CA GLY A 56 -10.20 37.74 21.76
C GLY A 56 -9.89 36.73 20.66
N ASP A 57 -9.50 37.22 19.48
CA ASP A 57 -9.36 36.40 18.27
C ASP A 57 -8.27 35.31 18.41
N PHE A 58 -7.20 35.59 19.16
CA PHE A 58 -6.16 34.60 19.44
C PHE A 58 -6.62 33.52 20.42
N ALA A 59 -7.60 33.80 21.29
CA ALA A 59 -8.20 32.80 22.16
C ALA A 59 -9.07 31.82 21.36
N GLU A 60 -9.85 32.31 20.40
CA GLU A 60 -10.60 31.45 19.49
C GLU A 60 -9.67 30.61 18.61
N THR A 61 -8.58 31.21 18.11
CA THR A 61 -7.56 30.48 17.37
C THR A 61 -6.92 29.37 18.20
N PHE A 62 -6.58 29.64 19.46
CA PHE A 62 -6.05 28.64 20.39
C PHE A 62 -7.01 27.47 20.58
N ARG A 63 -8.30 27.73 20.82
CA ARG A 63 -9.32 26.68 20.96
C ARG A 63 -9.52 25.90 19.66
N ALA A 64 -9.49 26.57 18.51
CA ALA A 64 -9.60 25.92 17.21
C ALA A 64 -8.41 24.98 16.92
N ASN A 65 -7.18 25.43 17.16
CA ASN A 65 -5.98 24.60 17.01
C ASN A 65 -6.01 23.40 17.96
N ALA A 66 -6.43 23.61 19.21
CA ALA A 66 -6.59 22.54 20.19
C ALA A 66 -7.66 21.51 19.78
N ALA A 67 -8.77 21.96 19.18
CA ALA A 67 -9.82 21.07 18.69
C ALA A 67 -9.32 20.20 17.52
N ILE A 68 -8.54 20.78 16.60
CA ILE A 68 -7.89 20.03 15.51
C ILE A 68 -6.93 18.98 16.09
N ALA A 69 -6.04 19.38 17.01
CA ALA A 69 -5.09 18.44 17.63
C ALA A 69 -5.79 17.29 18.39
N GLN A 70 -6.92 17.57 19.03
CA GLN A 70 -7.71 16.55 19.72
C GLN A 70 -8.37 15.59 18.72
N GLU A 71 -8.86 16.09 17.60
CA GLU A 71 -9.48 15.26 16.57
C GLU A 71 -8.46 14.38 15.86
N ASP A 72 -7.31 14.95 15.47
CA ASP A 72 -6.14 14.22 14.96
C ASP A 72 -5.77 13.05 15.90
N SER A 73 -5.81 13.27 17.23
CA SER A 73 -5.52 12.23 18.21
C SER A 73 -6.54 11.08 18.20
N ARG A 74 -7.83 11.39 17.96
CA ARG A 74 -8.89 10.37 17.87
C ARG A 74 -8.69 9.53 16.62
N GLU A 75 -8.46 10.16 15.47
CA GLU A 75 -8.19 9.46 14.22
C GLU A 75 -6.96 8.54 14.36
N LEU A 76 -5.86 9.06 14.91
CA LEU A 76 -4.67 8.27 15.16
C LEU A 76 -4.94 7.07 16.09
N THR A 77 -5.67 7.26 17.19
CA THR A 77 -6.02 6.13 18.08
C THR A 77 -6.86 5.07 17.37
N THR A 78 -7.77 5.46 16.48
CA THR A 78 -8.54 4.54 15.66
C THR A 78 -7.63 3.77 14.70
N LYS A 79 -6.77 4.46 13.94
CA LYS A 79 -5.84 3.82 13.00
C LYS A 79 -4.86 2.86 13.68
N LEU A 80 -4.35 3.20 14.86
CA LEU A 80 -3.51 2.30 15.66
C LEU A 80 -4.27 1.04 16.09
N GLY A 81 -5.54 1.19 16.50
CA GLY A 81 -6.41 0.06 16.83
C GLY A 81 -6.74 -0.83 15.62
N GLU A 82 -6.97 -0.22 14.44
CA GLU A 82 -7.17 -0.94 13.18
C GLU A 82 -5.96 -1.82 12.86
N ILE A 83 -4.75 -1.27 12.95
CA ILE A 83 -3.50 -2.01 12.73
C ILE A 83 -3.38 -3.18 13.70
N ALA A 84 -3.59 -2.94 15.01
CA ALA A 84 -3.49 -4.00 16.01
C ALA A 84 -4.49 -5.14 15.74
N GLN A 85 -5.73 -4.80 15.37
CA GLN A 85 -6.77 -5.79 15.06
C GLN A 85 -6.47 -6.56 13.77
N GLY A 86 -6.03 -5.89 12.69
CA GLY A 86 -5.72 -6.59 11.45
C GLY A 86 -4.52 -7.52 11.56
N ILE A 87 -3.50 -7.18 12.36
CA ILE A 87 -2.39 -8.10 12.66
C ILE A 87 -2.85 -9.33 13.44
N ARG A 88 -3.79 -9.17 14.39
CA ARG A 88 -4.38 -10.30 15.11
C ARG A 88 -5.19 -11.19 14.18
N ARG A 89 -6.00 -10.60 13.30
CA ARG A 89 -6.75 -11.34 12.26
C ARG A 89 -5.80 -12.08 11.30
N LEU A 90 -4.71 -11.43 10.87
CA LEU A 90 -3.68 -12.05 10.05
C LEU A 90 -3.07 -13.26 10.75
N SER A 91 -2.80 -13.14 12.05
CA SER A 91 -2.28 -14.24 12.86
C SER A 91 -3.29 -15.37 13.06
N GLU A 92 -4.58 -15.07 13.16
CA GLU A 92 -5.64 -16.09 13.24
C GLU A 92 -5.73 -16.86 11.92
N ALA A 93 -5.81 -16.16 10.79
CA ALA A 93 -5.83 -16.75 9.46
C ALA A 93 -4.57 -17.59 9.17
N ALA A 94 -3.39 -17.14 9.60
CA ALA A 94 -2.15 -17.91 9.45
C ALA A 94 -2.16 -19.22 10.27
N ARG A 95 -2.81 -19.25 11.45
CA ARG A 95 -2.98 -20.49 12.23
C ARG A 95 -3.92 -21.47 11.55
N GLU A 96 -5.00 -20.97 10.98
CA GLU A 96 -5.98 -21.76 10.25
C GLU A 96 -5.39 -22.36 8.97
N GLU A 97 -4.62 -21.57 8.21
CA GLU A 97 -3.89 -22.05 7.03
C GLU A 97 -2.86 -23.13 7.40
N ASN A 98 -2.07 -22.91 8.45
CA ASN A 98 -1.14 -23.93 8.93
C ASN A 98 -1.84 -25.22 9.38
N ALA A 99 -3.02 -25.13 9.98
CA ALA A 99 -3.83 -26.30 10.31
C ALA A 99 -4.26 -27.06 9.05
N ARG A 100 -4.71 -26.36 8.01
CA ARG A 100 -5.10 -26.97 6.72
C ARG A 100 -3.93 -27.64 6.02
N ARG A 101 -2.76 -27.01 5.98
CA ARG A 101 -1.56 -27.61 5.39
C ARG A 101 -1.13 -28.87 6.14
N ARG A 102 -1.26 -28.89 7.47
CA ARG A 102 -1.05 -30.11 8.28
C ARG A 102 -2.05 -31.21 7.94
N ASP A 103 -3.33 -30.88 7.84
CA ASP A 103 -4.39 -31.84 7.49
C ASP A 103 -4.23 -32.41 6.07
N ALA A 104 -3.85 -31.55 5.12
CA ALA A 104 -3.52 -31.93 3.74
C ALA A 104 -2.37 -32.94 3.69
N ARG A 105 -1.27 -32.66 4.39
CA ARG A 105 -0.11 -33.56 4.47
C ARG A 105 -0.48 -34.89 5.15
N ALA A 106 -1.28 -34.84 6.22
CA ALA A 106 -1.73 -36.04 6.90
C ALA A 106 -2.62 -36.92 6.01
N TRP A 107 -3.52 -36.33 5.21
CA TRP A 107 -4.31 -37.07 4.21
C TRP A 107 -3.43 -37.66 3.12
N ARG A 108 -2.51 -36.86 2.57
CA ARG A 108 -1.53 -37.31 1.56
C ARG A 108 -0.78 -38.55 2.04
N ASP A 109 -0.29 -38.53 3.28
CA ASP A 109 0.47 -39.63 3.87
C ASP A 109 -0.39 -40.90 4.04
N ARG A 110 -1.69 -40.76 4.40
CA ARG A 110 -2.64 -41.88 4.44
C ARG A 110 -2.89 -42.48 3.05
N VAL A 111 -3.10 -41.65 2.04
CA VAL A 111 -3.32 -42.09 0.66
C VAL A 111 -2.08 -42.79 0.10
N LEU A 112 -0.88 -42.25 0.35
CA LEU A 112 0.37 -42.91 -0.03
C LEU A 112 0.53 -44.28 0.62
N ALA A 113 0.20 -44.39 1.92
CA ALA A 113 0.24 -45.66 2.64
C ALA A 113 -0.74 -46.68 2.06
N ARG A 114 -1.99 -46.28 1.74
CA ARG A 114 -2.98 -47.15 1.09
C ARG A 114 -2.59 -47.58 -0.32
N ARG A 115 -2.02 -46.68 -1.12
CA ARG A 115 -1.51 -47.00 -2.47
C ARG A 115 -0.37 -48.02 -2.43
N ALA A 116 0.41 -48.05 -1.35
CA ALA A 116 1.50 -49.01 -1.17
C ALA A 116 1.02 -50.38 -0.65
N ASP A 117 -0.18 -50.47 -0.07
CA ASP A 117 -0.76 -51.72 0.43
C ASP A 117 -1.56 -52.44 -0.68
N ALA A 118 -1.27 -53.74 -0.88
CA ALA A 118 -1.87 -54.51 -1.97
C ALA A 118 -3.37 -54.81 -1.78
N VAL A 119 -3.85 -54.87 -0.54
CA VAL A 119 -5.26 -55.15 -0.21
C VAL A 119 -6.07 -53.87 -0.36
N ASP A 120 -5.60 -52.77 0.21
CA ASP A 120 -6.29 -51.48 0.16
C ASP A 120 -6.28 -50.86 -1.24
N SER A 121 -5.16 -50.92 -1.98
CA SER A 121 -5.09 -50.47 -3.38
C SER A 121 -5.95 -51.30 -4.34
N THR A 122 -6.38 -52.49 -3.93
CA THR A 122 -7.33 -53.32 -4.69
C THR A 122 -8.76 -52.96 -4.32
N TRP A 123 -9.04 -52.67 -3.05
CA TRP A 123 -10.32 -52.14 -2.56
C TRP A 123 -10.65 -50.77 -3.16
N ASP A 124 -9.72 -49.82 -3.12
CA ASP A 124 -9.91 -48.45 -3.65
C ASP A 124 -10.12 -48.44 -5.17
N ARG A 125 -9.58 -49.45 -5.89
CA ARG A 125 -9.80 -49.61 -7.34
C ARG A 125 -11.24 -50.01 -7.68
N ILE A 126 -11.95 -50.62 -6.73
CA ILE A 126 -13.31 -51.12 -6.89
C ILE A 126 -14.33 -50.11 -6.34
N PHE A 127 -14.01 -49.42 -5.24
CA PHE A 127 -14.96 -48.57 -4.51
C PHE A 127 -14.61 -47.07 -4.48
N GLY A 128 -13.45 -46.67 -5.03
CA GLY A 128 -12.96 -45.30 -5.04
C GLY A 128 -11.95 -45.01 -3.92
N GLU A 129 -11.01 -44.09 -4.19
CA GLU A 129 -9.99 -43.62 -3.23
C GLU A 129 -10.64 -42.71 -2.15
N GLU A 130 -10.01 -42.61 -0.97
CA GLU A 130 -10.41 -41.64 0.07
C GLU A 130 -10.45 -40.23 -0.55
N PRO A 131 -11.60 -39.51 -0.52
CA PRO A 131 -11.70 -38.20 -1.13
C PRO A 131 -10.80 -37.19 -0.40
N PRO A 132 -10.26 -36.17 -1.09
CA PRO A 132 -9.43 -35.16 -0.47
C PRO A 132 -10.21 -34.35 0.58
N PRO A 133 -9.54 -33.86 1.64
CA PRO A 133 -10.15 -32.98 2.63
C PRO A 133 -10.77 -31.75 1.97
N SER A 134 -12.01 -31.44 2.29
CA SER A 134 -12.62 -30.14 1.92
C SER A 134 -12.60 -29.23 3.14
N SER A 135 -11.65 -28.31 3.24
CA SER A 135 -11.75 -27.21 4.20
C SER A 135 -12.43 -26.04 3.50
N GLY A 136 -13.54 -25.55 4.05
CA GLY A 136 -14.35 -24.49 3.43
C GLY A 136 -13.61 -23.15 3.30
N LYS A 137 -14.31 -22.10 2.89
CA LYS A 137 -13.77 -20.73 2.84
C LYS A 137 -13.19 -20.28 4.20
N LEU A 138 -11.99 -19.67 4.25
CA LEU A 138 -11.57 -18.81 5.37
C LEU A 138 -11.87 -17.37 4.97
N ASP A 139 -12.26 -16.51 5.91
CA ASP A 139 -12.34 -15.08 5.62
C ASP A 139 -10.94 -14.47 5.66
N ALA A 140 -10.59 -13.64 4.67
CA ALA A 140 -9.32 -12.97 4.64
C ALA A 140 -9.27 -11.96 5.77
N PRO A 141 -8.13 -11.87 6.45
CA PRO A 141 -7.89 -10.79 7.37
C PRO A 141 -7.87 -9.48 6.57
N ALA A 142 -8.84 -8.61 6.83
CA ALA A 142 -8.82 -7.22 6.40
C ALA A 142 -8.60 -6.32 7.62
N PHE A 143 -7.91 -5.19 7.41
CA PHE A 143 -7.99 -4.11 8.38
C PHE A 143 -9.44 -3.62 8.46
N PRO A 144 -9.97 -3.31 9.65
CA PRO A 144 -11.22 -2.56 9.74
C PRO A 144 -11.01 -1.23 9.01
N GLU A 145 -11.85 -0.89 8.04
CA GLU A 145 -11.79 0.39 7.33
C GLU A 145 -12.75 1.38 7.99
N THR A 146 -12.22 2.27 8.83
CA THR A 146 -12.95 3.47 9.24
C THR A 146 -12.50 4.63 8.35
N SER A 147 -13.38 5.09 7.47
CA SER A 147 -13.14 6.29 6.68
C SER A 147 -13.31 7.53 7.55
N TYR A 148 -12.31 8.41 7.52
CA TYR A 148 -12.38 9.73 8.13
C TYR A 148 -12.63 10.76 7.02
N ALA A 149 -13.66 11.59 7.18
CA ALA A 149 -13.92 12.67 6.22
C ALA A 149 -13.02 13.85 6.56
N PRO A 150 -12.02 14.22 5.72
CA PRO A 150 -11.17 15.37 5.99
C PRO A 150 -12.03 16.62 6.10
N ARG A 151 -11.88 17.39 7.18
CA ARG A 151 -12.69 18.60 7.35
C ARG A 151 -12.19 19.69 6.41
N ALA A 152 -13.15 20.39 5.80
CA ALA A 152 -12.85 21.58 5.02
C ALA A 152 -12.06 22.58 5.87
N ARG A 153 -10.98 23.08 5.28
CA ARG A 153 -10.08 24.08 5.84
C ARG A 153 -10.86 25.31 6.30
N ASN A 154 -11.18 25.40 7.60
CA ASN A 154 -11.70 26.63 8.18
C ASN A 154 -10.54 27.54 8.52
N THR A 155 -9.90 28.10 7.49
CA THR A 155 -9.19 29.37 7.69
C THR A 155 -10.28 30.40 8.00
N PRO A 156 -10.29 31.05 9.18
CA PRO A 156 -11.06 32.27 9.35
C PRO A 156 -10.74 33.16 8.14
N SER A 157 -11.76 33.77 7.53
CA SER A 157 -11.53 34.67 6.40
C SER A 157 -10.42 35.63 6.77
N ALA A 158 -9.35 35.67 5.94
CA ALA A 158 -8.34 36.70 6.07
C ALA A 158 -9.10 38.03 6.10
N GLY A 159 -9.11 38.66 7.27
CA GLY A 159 -9.88 39.88 7.51
C GLY A 159 -9.64 40.83 6.35
N GLY A 160 -10.72 41.24 5.69
CA GLY A 160 -10.65 42.03 4.47
C GLY A 160 -9.79 43.27 4.68
N GLY A 161 -8.68 43.32 3.94
CA GLY A 161 -7.96 44.54 3.56
C GLY A 161 -7.02 45.15 4.61
N PRO A 162 -5.86 45.69 4.18
CA PRO A 162 -4.99 46.49 5.02
C PRO A 162 -5.70 47.82 5.33
N GLY A 163 -6.39 47.89 6.47
CA GLY A 163 -7.13 49.11 6.84
C GLY A 163 -8.08 49.04 8.04
N ARG A 164 -8.33 47.87 8.65
CA ARG A 164 -9.11 47.77 9.89
C ARG A 164 -8.26 47.19 11.03
N GLY A 165 -7.47 48.05 11.66
CA GLY A 165 -6.91 47.77 12.98
C GLY A 165 -8.02 47.83 14.03
N GLY A 166 -8.07 46.86 14.95
CA GLY A 166 -9.00 46.96 16.08
C GLY A 166 -9.20 45.71 16.96
N GLY A 167 -8.63 44.57 16.62
CA GLY A 167 -8.69 43.38 17.49
C GLY A 167 -7.71 43.47 18.66
N ILE A 168 -8.17 43.14 19.86
CA ILE A 168 -7.36 43.02 21.06
C ILE A 168 -7.65 41.64 21.65
N SER A 169 -6.58 40.89 21.89
CA SER A 169 -6.65 39.68 22.70
C SER A 169 -6.09 39.95 24.08
N SER A 170 -6.64 39.28 25.09
CA SER A 170 -6.17 39.37 26.47
C SER A 170 -5.87 37.98 27.00
N ALA A 171 -4.72 37.78 27.65
CA ALA A 171 -4.37 36.49 28.22
C ALA A 171 -3.63 36.64 29.55
N ARG A 172 -3.61 35.53 30.30
CA ARG A 172 -2.71 35.31 31.42
C ARG A 172 -1.47 34.53 30.94
N PRO A 173 -0.29 35.15 30.78
CA PRO A 173 0.87 34.51 30.13
C PRO A 173 1.32 33.20 30.80
N GLU A 174 1.21 33.10 32.12
CA GLU A 174 1.58 31.90 32.89
C GLU A 174 0.69 30.69 32.58
N ASN A 175 -0.58 30.89 32.22
CA ASN A 175 -1.48 29.81 31.84
C ASN A 175 -1.06 29.22 30.49
N LEU A 176 -0.71 30.08 29.52
CA LEU A 176 -0.19 29.65 28.21
C LEU A 176 1.15 28.92 28.35
N ARG A 177 2.03 29.36 29.26
CA ARG A 177 3.28 28.64 29.56
C ARG A 177 3.04 27.30 30.24
N SER A 178 2.04 27.21 31.12
CA SER A 178 1.66 25.95 31.78
C SER A 178 1.10 24.95 30.77
N PHE A 179 0.27 25.43 29.83
CA PHE A 179 -0.15 24.64 28.67
C PHE A 179 1.05 24.16 27.85
N ALA A 180 1.99 25.06 27.52
CA ALA A 180 3.13 24.74 26.68
C ALA A 180 4.09 23.74 27.33
N SER A 181 4.42 23.91 28.61
CA SER A 181 5.33 23.01 29.34
C SER A 181 4.70 21.64 29.58
N GLY A 182 3.42 21.60 29.95
CA GLY A 182 2.67 20.36 30.07
C GLY A 182 2.60 19.61 28.74
N SER A 183 2.28 20.32 27.65
CA SER A 183 2.19 19.75 26.30
C SER A 183 3.54 19.26 25.78
N ALA A 184 4.65 19.94 26.09
CA ALA A 184 5.99 19.50 25.72
C ALA A 184 6.39 18.20 26.44
N SER A 185 6.06 18.08 27.73
CA SER A 185 6.28 16.85 28.51
C SER A 185 5.49 15.68 27.91
N SER A 186 4.22 15.91 27.61
CA SER A 186 3.33 14.99 26.88
C SER A 186 3.92 14.52 25.55
N ASN A 187 4.34 15.46 24.68
CA ASN A 187 4.94 15.14 23.38
C ASN A 187 6.20 14.26 23.55
N GLY A 188 7.04 14.59 24.53
CA GLY A 188 8.25 13.82 24.85
C GLY A 188 7.95 12.35 25.19
N GLN A 189 6.86 12.08 25.92
CA GLN A 189 6.44 10.72 26.27
C GLN A 189 5.98 9.89 25.05
N LEU A 190 5.44 10.55 24.02
CA LEU A 190 4.92 9.89 22.82
C LEU A 190 5.96 9.74 21.70
N SER A 191 7.03 10.55 21.73
CA SER A 191 8.03 10.67 20.65
C SER A 191 8.68 9.36 20.18
N ALA A 192 8.85 8.40 21.09
CA ALA A 192 9.48 7.11 20.78
C ALA A 192 8.52 6.07 20.16
N LEU A 193 7.20 6.30 20.22
CA LEU A 193 6.20 5.29 19.85
C LEU A 193 6.21 4.94 18.35
N PRO A 194 6.30 5.89 17.40
CA PRO A 194 6.36 5.55 15.98
C PRO A 194 7.54 4.62 15.64
N GLY A 195 8.72 4.88 16.24
CA GLY A 195 9.92 4.07 16.03
C GLY A 195 9.84 2.66 16.62
N ARG A 196 9.09 2.47 17.73
CA ARG A 196 8.82 1.14 18.29
C ARG A 196 7.93 0.30 17.36
N ILE A 197 6.88 0.91 16.80
CA ILE A 197 5.99 0.23 15.85
C ILE A 197 6.77 -0.14 14.57
N GLU A 198 7.54 0.79 14.02
CA GLU A 198 8.38 0.56 12.84
C GLU A 198 9.37 -0.59 13.06
N SER A 199 10.04 -0.62 14.22
CA SER A 199 10.98 -1.70 14.55
C SER A 199 10.29 -3.06 14.66
N ALA A 200 9.12 -3.11 15.31
CA ALA A 200 8.35 -4.35 15.41
C ALA A 200 7.88 -4.84 14.02
N MET A 201 7.44 -3.92 13.15
CA MET A 201 7.01 -4.25 11.80
C MET A 201 8.17 -4.75 10.94
N ALA A 202 9.35 -4.14 11.05
CA ALA A 202 10.55 -4.57 10.33
C ALA A 202 11.01 -5.97 10.73
N SER A 203 10.85 -6.36 12.01
CA SER A 203 11.09 -7.74 12.45
C SER A 203 10.05 -8.70 11.84
N PHE A 204 8.77 -8.37 11.98
CA PHE A 204 7.68 -9.21 11.48
C PHE A 204 7.73 -9.42 9.94
N ALA A 205 8.10 -8.39 9.19
CA ALA A 205 8.22 -8.49 7.73
C ALA A 205 9.32 -9.46 7.26
N GLN A 206 10.33 -9.75 8.09
CA GLN A 206 11.37 -10.75 7.77
C GLN A 206 10.87 -12.18 7.95
N THR A 207 9.81 -12.37 8.73
CA THR A 207 9.33 -13.66 9.20
C THR A 207 7.88 -13.93 8.78
N CYS A 208 7.35 -13.19 7.80
CA CYS A 208 5.99 -13.32 7.30
C CYS A 208 5.95 -13.48 5.76
N ASP A 209 5.60 -14.67 5.30
CA ASP A 209 5.34 -14.98 3.87
C ASP A 209 3.84 -15.03 3.52
N PHE A 210 2.97 -14.83 4.51
CA PHE A 210 1.52 -14.97 4.35
C PHE A 210 0.84 -13.67 3.86
N GLY A 211 1.45 -12.52 4.10
CA GLY A 211 0.94 -11.21 3.69
C GLY A 211 1.95 -10.10 3.94
N THR A 212 1.73 -8.95 3.31
CA THR A 212 2.48 -7.71 3.45
C THR A 212 1.61 -6.67 4.14
N VAL A 213 2.11 -6.11 5.24
CA VAL A 213 1.43 -5.05 5.98
C VAL A 213 2.14 -3.74 5.71
N ASP A 214 1.44 -2.75 5.17
CA ASP A 214 1.93 -1.37 5.05
C ASP A 214 1.26 -0.47 6.10
N VAL A 215 2.09 0.01 7.03
CA VAL A 215 1.73 0.99 8.08
C VAL A 215 2.44 2.33 7.90
N ALA A 216 3.24 2.48 6.85
CA ALA A 216 4.05 3.68 6.64
C ALA A 216 3.22 4.97 6.55
N PRO A 217 2.02 5.00 5.93
CA PRO A 217 1.15 6.18 5.95
C PRO A 217 0.81 6.64 7.37
N VAL A 218 0.35 5.73 8.23
CA VAL A 218 -0.06 6.02 9.61
C VAL A 218 1.14 6.50 10.44
N LEU A 219 2.33 5.90 10.26
CA LEU A 219 3.54 6.32 10.97
C LEU A 219 4.03 7.70 10.53
N ARG A 220 3.88 8.07 9.25
CA ARG A 220 4.16 9.44 8.78
C ARG A 220 3.16 10.43 9.39
N GLY A 221 1.87 10.09 9.42
CA GLY A 221 0.84 10.91 10.06
C GLY A 221 1.08 11.12 11.55
N PHE A 222 1.47 10.06 12.28
CA PHE A 222 1.81 10.16 13.70
C PHE A 222 2.99 11.10 13.93
N ARG A 223 4.07 11.00 13.14
CA ARG A 223 5.22 11.93 13.25
C ARG A 223 4.80 13.37 12.96
N ALA A 224 4.02 13.60 11.92
CA ALA A 224 3.49 14.92 11.59
C ALA A 224 2.61 15.50 12.73
N TRP A 225 1.83 14.65 13.41
CA TRP A 225 1.01 15.05 14.56
C TRP A 225 1.87 15.48 15.76
N LEU A 226 2.96 14.76 16.04
CA LEU A 226 3.93 15.14 17.08
C LEU A 226 4.60 16.48 16.73
N ASP A 227 5.05 16.65 15.48
CA ASP A 227 5.68 17.90 15.01
C ASP A 227 4.71 19.10 15.10
N ALA A 228 3.45 18.88 14.77
CA ALA A 228 2.40 19.89 14.89
C ALA A 228 2.11 20.22 16.37
N ASN A 229 2.12 19.22 17.26
CA ASN A 229 1.98 19.45 18.69
C ASN A 229 3.17 20.23 19.29
N ASP A 230 4.39 20.01 18.80
CA ASP A 230 5.56 20.83 19.13
C ASP A 230 5.45 22.25 18.54
N GLY A 231 4.77 22.38 17.41
CA GLY A 231 4.30 23.66 16.88
C GLY A 231 3.41 24.41 17.87
N ASP A 232 2.40 23.75 18.45
CA ASP A 232 1.49 24.35 19.43
C ASP A 232 2.20 24.83 20.70
N VAL A 233 3.21 24.08 21.16
CA VAL A 233 4.08 24.47 22.29
C VAL A 233 4.84 25.76 21.98
N ARG A 234 5.44 25.85 20.79
CA ARG A 234 6.17 27.05 20.34
C ARG A 234 5.22 28.23 20.16
N TRP A 235 4.04 27.99 19.57
CA TRP A 235 3.00 29.00 19.41
C TRP A 235 2.60 29.61 20.76
N ALA A 236 2.26 28.78 21.74
CA ALA A 236 1.82 29.25 23.05
C ALA A 236 2.92 30.02 23.79
N ASN A 237 4.18 29.57 23.70
CA ASN A 237 5.31 30.30 24.29
C ASN A 237 5.56 31.65 23.61
N THR A 238 5.45 31.74 22.29
CA THR A 238 5.61 33.01 21.55
C THR A 238 4.51 34.00 21.92
N ILE A 239 3.25 33.54 21.99
CA ILE A 239 2.13 34.39 22.41
C ILE A 239 2.29 34.84 23.87
N ALA A 240 2.66 33.94 24.78
CA ALA A 240 2.93 34.29 26.17
C ALA A 240 4.06 35.33 26.30
N ALA A 241 5.14 35.21 25.51
CA ALA A 241 6.23 36.17 25.49
C ALA A 241 5.79 37.55 24.97
N ALA A 242 4.91 37.59 23.97
CA ALA A 242 4.36 38.85 23.45
C ALA A 242 3.48 39.56 24.48
N PHE A 243 2.69 38.83 25.27
CA PHE A 243 1.95 39.41 26.39
C PHE A 243 2.86 39.91 27.52
N ASP A 244 3.90 39.15 27.89
CA ASP A 244 4.89 39.58 28.90
C ASP A 244 5.63 40.86 28.47
N ALA A 245 5.86 41.06 27.17
CA ALA A 245 6.49 42.28 26.66
C ALA A 245 5.60 43.52 26.80
N ALA A 246 4.28 43.35 26.92
CA ALA A 246 3.30 44.43 26.99
C ALA A 246 2.81 44.75 28.41
N GLY A 247 3.11 43.93 29.42
CA GLY A 247 2.58 44.10 30.77
C GLY A 247 3.36 43.35 31.87
N SER A 248 2.96 43.53 33.13
CA SER A 248 3.61 42.88 34.28
C SER A 248 3.12 41.43 34.49
N ARG A 249 4.04 40.50 34.80
CA ARG A 249 3.75 39.10 35.13
C ARG A 249 2.64 38.94 36.20
N GLY A 250 1.74 37.96 36.00
CA GLY A 250 0.72 37.58 36.98
C GLY A 250 -0.63 38.32 36.85
N ALA A 251 -0.76 39.21 35.87
CA ALA A 251 -2.01 39.88 35.52
C ALA A 251 -2.50 39.42 34.14
N VAL A 252 -3.80 39.63 33.88
CA VAL A 252 -4.34 39.52 32.52
C VAL A 252 -3.84 40.73 31.73
N VAL A 253 -3.15 40.49 30.62
CA VAL A 253 -2.56 41.52 29.77
C VAL A 253 -3.30 41.56 28.44
N SER A 254 -3.59 42.76 27.93
CA SER A 254 -4.24 42.97 26.63
C SER A 254 -3.24 43.47 25.60
N VAL A 255 -3.23 42.85 24.42
CA VAL A 255 -2.31 43.17 23.31
C VAL A 255 -3.09 43.24 22.01
N ALA A 256 -2.70 44.16 21.12
CA ALA A 256 -3.28 44.24 19.78
C ALA A 256 -2.99 42.95 18.99
N ASP A 257 -3.99 42.40 18.32
CA ASP A 257 -3.85 41.14 17.57
C ASP A 257 -2.79 41.22 16.48
N SER A 258 -2.60 42.39 15.87
CA SER A 258 -1.51 42.65 14.92
C SER A 258 -0.11 42.45 15.52
N SER A 259 0.09 42.75 16.81
CA SER A 259 1.37 42.53 17.49
C SER A 259 1.60 41.05 17.80
N LEU A 260 0.54 40.32 18.17
CA LEU A 260 0.60 38.86 18.36
C LEU A 260 0.90 38.14 17.03
N ALA A 261 0.26 38.58 15.94
CA ALA A 261 0.52 38.06 14.60
C ALA A 261 1.95 38.36 14.15
N ALA A 262 2.47 39.58 14.42
CA ALA A 262 3.85 39.93 14.13
C ALA A 262 4.84 39.09 14.93
N ALA A 263 4.55 38.78 16.20
CA ALA A 263 5.39 37.91 17.02
C ALA A 263 5.46 36.48 16.46
N LEU A 264 4.34 35.90 16.03
CA LEU A 264 4.32 34.60 15.37
C LEU A 264 5.09 34.62 14.04
N HIS A 265 4.88 35.66 13.23
CA HIS A 265 5.59 35.82 11.96
C HIS A 265 7.11 35.92 12.15
N ALA A 266 7.56 36.70 13.14
CA ALA A 266 8.98 36.81 13.50
C ALA A 266 9.57 35.48 13.98
N ALA A 267 8.77 34.63 14.61
CA ALA A 267 9.16 33.27 15.02
C ALA A 267 9.04 32.23 13.89
N GLY A 268 8.57 32.61 12.69
CA GLY A 268 8.32 31.69 11.58
C GLY A 268 7.16 30.70 11.82
N LEU A 269 6.23 31.04 12.71
CA LEU A 269 5.11 30.19 13.10
C LEU A 269 3.83 30.58 12.38
N SER A 270 3.06 29.58 11.96
CA SER A 270 1.70 29.79 11.45
C SER A 270 0.75 30.09 12.61
N GLN A 271 -0.25 30.93 12.36
CA GLN A 271 -1.27 31.27 13.35
C GLN A 271 -2.27 30.11 13.58
N THR A 272 -2.61 29.40 12.51
CA THR A 272 -3.56 28.27 12.53
C THR A 272 -2.85 26.94 12.32
N ARG A 273 -3.39 25.90 12.93
CA ARG A 273 -3.00 24.51 12.72
C ARG A 273 -3.67 23.95 11.46
N THR A 274 -2.98 23.03 10.77
CA THR A 274 -3.50 22.28 9.63
C THR A 274 -3.98 20.91 10.09
N ASP A 275 -5.16 20.50 9.61
CA ASP A 275 -5.69 19.13 9.78
C ASP A 275 -4.75 18.11 9.13
N LEU A 276 -4.51 16.98 9.78
CA LEU A 276 -3.57 15.97 9.30
C LEU A 276 -4.30 14.80 8.66
N ASN A 277 -3.76 14.29 7.55
CA ASN A 277 -4.22 13.04 6.95
C ASN A 277 -3.27 11.93 7.38
N PHE A 278 -3.79 10.93 8.11
CA PHE A 278 -3.02 9.79 8.60
C PHE A 278 -2.89 8.67 7.55
N GLY A 279 -3.59 8.77 6.42
CA GLY A 279 -3.68 7.72 5.41
C GLY A 279 -4.37 6.47 5.94
N GLU A 280 -4.46 5.45 5.08
CA GLU A 280 -5.05 4.16 5.44
C GLU A 280 -3.94 3.11 5.59
N PRO A 281 -3.93 2.32 6.68
CA PRO A 281 -3.11 1.12 6.74
C PRO A 281 -3.64 0.11 5.73
N SER A 282 -2.76 -0.65 5.11
CA SER A 282 -3.15 -1.63 4.09
C SER A 282 -2.49 -2.98 4.33
N LEU A 283 -3.28 -4.03 4.11
CA LEU A 283 -2.84 -5.41 4.18
C LEU A 283 -2.97 -5.99 2.77
N PHE A 284 -1.83 -6.28 2.16
CA PHE A 284 -1.74 -6.85 0.82
C PHE A 284 -1.29 -8.29 0.89
N GLY A 285 -1.83 -9.13 0.01
CA GLY A 285 -1.38 -10.50 -0.13
C GLY A 285 -2.03 -11.46 0.85
N ALA A 286 -2.62 -12.49 0.27
CA ALA A 286 -2.50 -13.86 0.75
C ALA A 286 -1.99 -14.66 -0.45
N VAL A 287 -0.93 -15.44 -0.28
CA VAL A 287 -0.67 -16.58 -1.16
C VAL A 287 -1.19 -17.82 -0.43
N PRO A 288 -2.40 -18.34 -0.74
CA PRO A 288 -2.73 -19.70 -0.41
C PRO A 288 -2.41 -20.56 -1.63
N THR A 289 -1.19 -21.11 -1.69
CA THR A 289 -1.12 -22.48 -2.19
C THR A 289 -1.47 -23.37 -1.00
N SER A 290 -2.73 -23.75 -0.91
CA SER A 290 -3.15 -25.07 -0.43
C SER A 290 -4.43 -25.40 -1.20
N GLY A 291 -4.28 -25.53 -2.51
CA GLY A 291 -5.34 -25.85 -3.44
C GLY A 291 -5.84 -27.28 -3.21
N PHE A 292 -6.85 -27.43 -2.36
CA PHE A 292 -7.84 -28.48 -2.57
C PHE A 292 -8.61 -28.13 -3.86
N ALA A 293 -8.14 -28.71 -4.96
CA ALA A 293 -8.56 -28.70 -6.37
C ALA A 293 -9.73 -27.80 -6.87
N ALA A 294 -9.38 -26.99 -7.89
CA ALA A 294 -10.17 -26.66 -9.10
C ALA A 294 -11.36 -25.67 -9.01
N ASP A 295 -11.16 -24.48 -8.45
CA ASP A 295 -11.96 -23.29 -8.81
C ASP A 295 -11.14 -21.99 -8.56
N PRO A 296 -11.12 -20.99 -9.46
CA PRO A 296 -10.26 -19.81 -9.38
C PRO A 296 -10.83 -18.70 -8.48
N VAL A 297 -11.43 -19.09 -7.36
CA VAL A 297 -11.93 -18.14 -6.36
C VAL A 297 -10.90 -18.04 -5.23
N ASN A 298 -10.29 -16.85 -5.04
CA ASN A 298 -9.57 -16.56 -3.81
C ASN A 298 -10.61 -16.39 -2.70
N THR A 299 -10.95 -17.54 -2.12
CA THR A 299 -11.96 -17.65 -1.08
C THR A 299 -11.52 -16.97 0.21
N ALA A 300 -10.25 -16.59 0.40
CA ALA A 300 -9.90 -15.72 1.52
C ALA A 300 -10.58 -14.34 1.37
N THR A 301 -10.32 -13.64 0.30
CA THR A 301 -10.61 -12.19 0.19
C THR A 301 -12.01 -11.86 -0.32
N GLY A 302 -12.70 -12.83 -0.92
CA GLY A 302 -13.80 -12.51 -1.84
C GLY A 302 -13.31 -11.89 -3.15
N ASN A 303 -11.99 -11.77 -3.34
CA ASN A 303 -11.42 -11.41 -4.62
C ASN A 303 -11.48 -12.65 -5.53
N PHE A 304 -12.18 -12.55 -6.65
CA PHE A 304 -12.06 -13.52 -7.73
C PHE A 304 -10.84 -13.16 -8.56
N ILE A 305 -9.81 -14.03 -8.53
CA ILE A 305 -8.66 -13.92 -9.43
C ILE A 305 -8.65 -15.12 -10.34
N GLU A 306 -8.97 -14.90 -11.61
CA GLU A 306 -9.01 -15.94 -12.63
C GLU A 306 -7.99 -15.64 -13.71
N VAL A 307 -7.20 -16.65 -14.07
CA VAL A 307 -6.23 -16.57 -15.16
C VAL A 307 -6.79 -17.33 -16.34
N GLU A 308 -7.11 -16.62 -17.41
CA GLU A 308 -7.55 -17.19 -18.67
C GLU A 308 -6.40 -17.20 -19.69
N HIS A 309 -6.05 -18.39 -20.18
CA HIS A 309 -5.11 -18.57 -21.28
C HIS A 309 -5.87 -18.63 -22.61
N ASP A 310 -6.12 -17.47 -23.22
CA ASP A 310 -6.92 -17.36 -24.44
C ASP A 310 -6.22 -17.98 -25.65
N ILE A 311 -4.92 -17.67 -25.83
CA ILE A 311 -4.11 -18.14 -26.95
C ILE A 311 -2.70 -18.48 -26.47
N ALA A 312 -2.52 -19.72 -26.03
CA ALA A 312 -1.21 -20.28 -25.75
C ALA A 312 -0.58 -20.92 -27.00
N PHE A 313 0.74 -20.84 -27.12
CA PHE A 313 1.54 -21.60 -28.08
C PHE A 313 2.42 -22.60 -27.34
N GLU A 314 2.69 -23.76 -27.94
CA GLU A 314 3.52 -24.80 -27.32
C GLU A 314 4.97 -24.81 -27.85
N GLY A 315 5.83 -25.54 -27.15
CA GLY A 315 7.18 -25.84 -27.56
C GLY A 315 8.02 -24.59 -27.77
N THR A 316 8.56 -24.42 -28.98
CA THR A 316 9.52 -23.36 -29.27
C THR A 316 8.96 -21.93 -29.25
N ALA A 317 7.64 -21.76 -29.18
CA ALA A 317 6.96 -20.46 -29.11
C ALA A 317 6.22 -20.24 -27.78
N LEU A 318 6.51 -21.02 -26.73
CA LEU A 318 5.81 -20.97 -25.44
C LEU A 318 5.78 -19.61 -24.76
N ALA A 319 6.74 -18.73 -25.07
CA ALA A 319 6.80 -17.39 -24.52
C ALA A 319 5.72 -16.44 -25.08
N LEU A 320 5.07 -16.80 -26.19
CA LEU A 320 3.91 -16.09 -26.69
C LEU A 320 2.66 -16.77 -26.14
N ASP A 321 2.13 -16.20 -25.07
CA ASP A 321 0.88 -16.60 -24.45
C ASP A 321 0.02 -15.36 -24.26
N LEU A 322 -1.21 -15.37 -24.78
CA LEU A 322 -2.20 -14.36 -24.47
C LEU A 322 -2.94 -14.80 -23.22
N THR A 323 -2.48 -14.29 -22.09
CA THR A 323 -3.09 -14.51 -20.79
C THR A 323 -3.81 -13.26 -20.33
N ARG A 324 -5.01 -13.45 -19.77
CA ARG A 324 -5.78 -12.41 -19.08
C ARG A 324 -5.94 -12.81 -17.62
N THR A 325 -5.73 -11.88 -16.72
CA THR A 325 -5.94 -12.05 -15.28
C THR A 325 -7.13 -11.18 -14.89
N TYR A 326 -8.25 -11.80 -14.53
CA TYR A 326 -9.33 -11.10 -13.88
C TYR A 326 -9.01 -10.92 -12.41
N ASN A 327 -9.36 -9.77 -11.86
CA ASN A 327 -9.23 -9.42 -10.47
C ASN A 327 -10.44 -8.56 -10.10
N SER A 328 -11.38 -9.14 -9.35
CA SER A 328 -12.63 -8.46 -8.98
C SER A 328 -12.46 -7.19 -8.13
N PHE A 329 -11.27 -6.93 -7.58
CA PHE A 329 -10.96 -5.71 -6.82
C PHE A 329 -10.33 -4.60 -7.68
N ASP A 330 -9.94 -4.91 -8.92
CA ASP A 330 -9.44 -3.91 -9.86
C ASP A 330 -10.61 -3.20 -10.57
N THR A 331 -10.92 -1.99 -10.11
CA THR A 331 -11.96 -1.14 -10.72
C THR A 331 -11.45 -0.28 -11.87
N VAL A 332 -10.13 -0.26 -12.13
CA VAL A 332 -9.52 0.51 -13.21
C VAL A 332 -9.64 -0.26 -14.53
N GLY A 333 -9.29 -1.56 -14.49
CA GLY A 333 -9.31 -2.44 -15.65
C GLY A 333 -8.29 -2.09 -16.73
N GLY A 334 -8.04 -3.06 -17.61
CA GLY A 334 -7.15 -2.97 -18.76
C GLY A 334 -7.91 -2.95 -20.08
N VAL A 335 -7.22 -3.22 -21.18
CA VAL A 335 -7.78 -3.23 -22.54
C VAL A 335 -8.84 -4.31 -22.77
N PHE A 336 -9.05 -5.23 -21.81
CA PHE A 336 -10.13 -6.23 -21.82
C PHE A 336 -11.32 -5.85 -20.94
N GLY A 337 -11.32 -4.66 -20.36
CA GLY A 337 -12.41 -4.13 -19.56
C GLY A 337 -12.16 -4.17 -18.05
N PRO A 338 -13.14 -3.72 -17.25
CA PRO A 338 -13.04 -3.65 -15.80
C PRO A 338 -12.65 -4.99 -15.17
N GLY A 339 -11.73 -4.97 -14.21
CA GLY A 339 -11.23 -6.16 -13.54
C GLY A 339 -10.21 -6.98 -14.32
N TRP A 340 -10.03 -6.77 -15.63
CA TRP A 340 -9.10 -7.56 -16.43
C TRP A 340 -7.76 -6.86 -16.66
N SER A 341 -6.67 -7.58 -16.44
CA SER A 341 -5.31 -7.17 -16.83
C SER A 341 -4.68 -8.20 -17.77
N SER A 342 -3.77 -7.77 -18.63
CA SER A 342 -3.07 -8.64 -19.57
C SER A 342 -1.69 -8.08 -19.93
N VAL A 343 -0.91 -8.85 -20.69
CA VAL A 343 0.36 -8.39 -21.28
C VAL A 343 0.20 -7.13 -22.16
N LEU A 344 -1.01 -6.81 -22.64
CA LEU A 344 -1.27 -5.59 -23.41
C LEU A 344 -1.29 -4.33 -22.54
N ASP A 345 -1.51 -4.49 -21.24
CA ASP A 345 -1.61 -3.42 -20.25
C ASP A 345 -0.26 -3.05 -19.62
N MET A 346 0.76 -3.89 -19.85
CA MET A 346 2.09 -3.73 -19.31
C MET A 346 2.74 -2.41 -19.76
N ARG A 347 3.21 -1.63 -18.79
CA ARG A 347 3.79 -0.29 -19.02
C ARG A 347 4.61 0.16 -17.81
N LEU A 348 5.42 1.19 -18.02
CA LEU A 348 5.98 2.02 -16.94
C LEU A 348 5.16 3.31 -16.81
N GLU A 349 4.71 3.60 -15.60
CA GLU A 349 4.13 4.88 -15.20
C GLU A 349 5.26 5.76 -14.63
N LEU A 350 5.56 6.85 -15.32
CA LEU A 350 6.62 7.78 -14.95
C LEU A 350 6.04 8.91 -14.10
N LEU A 351 6.19 8.80 -12.78
CA LEU A 351 5.65 9.75 -11.80
C LEU A 351 6.75 10.73 -11.35
N ASP A 352 6.35 11.79 -10.64
CA ASP A 352 7.26 12.86 -10.23
C ASP A 352 8.36 12.37 -9.28
N ASP A 353 8.04 11.41 -8.41
CA ASP A 353 8.92 10.88 -7.37
C ASP A 353 9.39 9.43 -7.63
N HIS A 354 8.72 8.65 -8.47
CA HIS A 354 9.10 7.26 -8.74
C HIS A 354 8.67 6.75 -10.12
N ILE A 355 9.11 5.55 -10.48
CA ILE A 355 8.61 4.83 -11.65
C ILE A 355 7.86 3.60 -11.15
N ALA A 356 6.64 3.38 -11.63
CA ALA A 356 5.88 2.17 -11.33
C ALA A 356 5.77 1.30 -12.60
N MET A 357 6.12 0.02 -12.51
CA MET A 357 5.83 -0.95 -13.57
C MET A 357 4.48 -1.59 -13.30
N VAL A 358 3.57 -1.50 -14.26
CA VAL A 358 2.37 -2.35 -14.31
C VAL A 358 2.76 -3.62 -15.07
N THR A 359 2.64 -4.78 -14.44
CA THR A 359 2.92 -6.09 -15.03
C THR A 359 1.71 -6.62 -15.81
N ASP A 360 1.90 -7.74 -16.50
CA ASP A 360 0.89 -8.41 -17.31
C ASP A 360 -0.30 -8.96 -16.51
N ASP A 361 -0.11 -9.21 -15.21
CA ASP A 361 -1.16 -9.57 -14.26
C ASP A 361 -1.79 -8.37 -13.53
N GLY A 362 -1.39 -7.13 -13.86
CA GLY A 362 -1.91 -5.90 -13.27
C GLY A 362 -1.22 -5.44 -11.99
N ARG A 363 -0.23 -6.18 -11.48
CA ARG A 363 0.54 -5.77 -10.28
C ARG A 363 1.37 -4.53 -10.57
N ARG A 364 1.52 -3.68 -9.54
CA ARG A 364 2.37 -2.48 -9.58
C ARG A 364 3.66 -2.71 -8.80
N ILE A 365 4.80 -2.48 -9.46
CA ILE A 365 6.13 -2.63 -8.89
C ILE A 365 6.83 -1.27 -8.91
N THR A 366 7.24 -0.79 -7.73
CA THR A 366 7.78 0.56 -7.56
C THR A 366 9.30 0.60 -7.60
N PHE A 367 9.85 1.51 -8.41
CA PHE A 367 11.27 1.86 -8.51
C PHE A 367 11.48 3.28 -7.92
N PRO A 368 12.10 3.42 -6.75
CA PRO A 368 12.19 4.69 -6.03
C PRO A 368 13.26 5.61 -6.66
N THR A 369 12.80 6.56 -7.48
CA THR A 369 13.48 7.74 -8.06
C THR A 369 14.81 7.56 -8.84
N ARG A 370 15.10 8.53 -9.72
CA ARG A 370 16.04 8.48 -10.86
C ARG A 370 17.48 8.92 -10.51
N GLY A 371 18.45 8.00 -10.66
CA GLY A 371 19.88 8.33 -10.66
C GLY A 371 20.77 7.18 -11.17
N SER A 372 21.22 7.30 -12.43
CA SER A 372 22.23 6.52 -13.17
C SER A 372 22.41 5.01 -12.88
N SER A 373 21.99 4.20 -13.86
CA SER A 373 22.20 2.75 -14.06
C SER A 373 21.85 1.83 -12.88
N GLY A 374 20.66 1.23 -12.93
CA GLY A 374 20.29 0.07 -12.12
C GLY A 374 19.55 0.40 -10.82
N VAL A 375 18.36 0.99 -10.93
CA VAL A 375 17.45 1.21 -9.79
C VAL A 375 16.78 -0.11 -9.43
N ARG A 376 16.96 -0.60 -8.20
CA ARG A 376 16.28 -1.81 -7.72
C ARG A 376 14.85 -1.47 -7.28
N ALA A 377 13.89 -2.33 -7.62
CA ALA A 377 12.52 -2.23 -7.15
C ALA A 377 12.41 -2.42 -5.62
N VAL A 378 11.40 -1.79 -5.03
CA VAL A 378 11.04 -2.02 -3.62
C VAL A 378 10.42 -3.41 -3.49
N GLY A 379 10.96 -4.23 -2.58
CA GLY A 379 10.41 -5.55 -2.27
C GLY A 379 10.64 -6.63 -3.34
N GLU A 380 11.20 -6.28 -4.50
CA GLU A 380 11.33 -7.20 -5.65
C GLU A 380 12.79 -7.32 -6.12
N ASN A 381 13.12 -8.47 -6.71
CA ASN A 381 14.41 -8.70 -7.37
C ASN A 381 14.35 -8.25 -8.83
N LEU A 382 14.02 -6.98 -9.03
CA LEU A 382 13.94 -6.33 -10.35
C LEU A 382 14.79 -5.07 -10.38
N TRP A 383 15.48 -4.84 -11.49
CA TRP A 383 16.33 -3.67 -11.70
C TRP A 383 15.94 -2.93 -12.97
N LEU A 384 15.68 -1.64 -12.85
CA LEU A 384 15.39 -0.72 -13.93
C LEU A 384 16.66 0.03 -14.34
N ALA A 385 17.00 -0.01 -15.63
CA ALA A 385 18.12 0.72 -16.20
C ALA A 385 17.76 1.35 -17.55
N THR A 386 18.49 2.39 -17.93
CA THR A 386 18.46 2.92 -19.31
C THR A 386 19.55 2.21 -20.12
N GLU A 387 19.17 1.65 -21.26
CA GLU A 387 20.07 0.88 -22.14
C GLU A 387 19.89 1.30 -23.60
N PRO A 388 20.91 1.12 -24.48
CA PRO A 388 20.74 1.26 -25.92
C PRO A 388 19.77 0.20 -26.47
N ALA A 389 18.82 0.59 -27.33
CA ALA A 389 17.77 -0.29 -27.85
C ALA A 389 18.32 -1.58 -28.52
N ILE A 390 19.44 -1.47 -29.24
CA ILE A 390 20.13 -2.59 -29.89
C ILE A 390 20.68 -3.59 -28.86
N ALA A 391 21.22 -3.11 -27.73
CA ALA A 391 21.80 -3.96 -26.70
C ALA A 391 20.73 -4.72 -25.90
N SER A 392 19.52 -4.15 -25.80
CA SER A 392 18.40 -4.73 -25.05
C SER A 392 17.57 -5.74 -25.85
N GLY A 393 17.96 -6.06 -27.09
CA GLY A 393 17.26 -7.06 -27.90
C GLY A 393 15.86 -6.64 -28.37
N SER A 394 15.51 -5.36 -28.25
CA SER A 394 14.24 -4.78 -28.72
C SER A 394 14.25 -4.69 -30.25
N ALA A 395 13.46 -5.52 -30.91
CA ALA A 395 13.53 -5.73 -32.37
C ALA A 395 13.00 -4.56 -33.22
N SER A 396 12.58 -3.44 -32.61
CA SER A 396 11.85 -2.38 -33.32
C SER A 396 12.66 -1.11 -33.63
N SER A 397 13.88 -0.94 -33.11
CA SER A 397 14.62 0.30 -33.37
C SER A 397 15.50 0.19 -34.62
N THR A 398 15.17 0.98 -35.64
CA THR A 398 15.99 1.15 -36.85
C THR A 398 17.11 2.18 -36.66
N THR A 399 17.22 2.77 -35.46
CA THR A 399 18.12 3.88 -35.12
C THR A 399 19.09 3.45 -34.00
N PRO A 400 20.40 3.32 -34.28
CA PRO A 400 21.39 2.83 -33.32
C PRO A 400 21.51 3.62 -32.02
N ASP A 401 21.08 4.89 -32.01
CA ASP A 401 21.21 5.82 -30.88
C ASP A 401 19.96 5.91 -29.98
N GLU A 402 18.92 5.12 -30.26
CA GLU A 402 17.70 5.12 -29.44
C GLU A 402 17.97 4.44 -28.09
N THR A 403 17.55 5.11 -27.00
CA THR A 403 17.64 4.59 -25.64
C THR A 403 16.28 4.11 -25.16
N VAL A 404 16.29 3.01 -24.41
CA VAL A 404 15.11 2.37 -23.84
C VAL A 404 15.28 2.19 -22.34
N LEU A 405 14.15 2.03 -21.65
CA LEU A 405 14.12 1.60 -20.26
C LEU A 405 14.03 0.06 -20.24
N VAL A 406 14.83 -0.59 -19.42
CA VAL A 406 14.86 -2.05 -19.30
C VAL A 406 14.73 -2.45 -17.85
N VAL A 407 13.75 -3.30 -17.57
CA VAL A 407 13.60 -4.00 -16.30
C VAL A 407 14.19 -5.39 -16.46
N ARG A 408 15.05 -5.82 -15.54
CA ARG A 408 15.66 -7.16 -15.52
C ARG A 408 15.43 -7.83 -14.18
N ASP A 409 15.21 -9.13 -14.17
CA ASP A 409 15.24 -9.95 -12.96
C ASP A 409 16.62 -10.59 -12.73
N ASN A 410 16.75 -11.34 -11.63
CA ASN A 410 17.97 -12.09 -11.31
C ASN A 410 18.10 -13.43 -12.08
N ALA A 411 17.04 -13.89 -12.76
CA ALA A 411 17.00 -15.11 -13.55
C ALA A 411 17.35 -14.87 -15.04
N GLY A 412 17.53 -13.61 -15.45
CA GLY A 412 17.88 -13.21 -16.80
C GLY A 412 16.68 -12.95 -17.71
N ALA A 413 15.47 -12.86 -17.16
CA ALA A 413 14.32 -12.29 -17.85
C ALA A 413 14.43 -10.77 -17.88
N TRP A 414 13.87 -10.18 -18.94
CA TRP A 414 13.87 -8.74 -19.11
C TRP A 414 12.66 -8.27 -19.89
N TRP A 415 12.31 -7.00 -19.64
CA TRP A 415 11.25 -6.26 -20.30
C TRP A 415 11.79 -4.89 -20.71
N SER A 416 11.57 -4.51 -21.96
CA SER A 416 12.01 -3.23 -22.50
C SER A 416 10.83 -2.32 -22.80
N PHE A 417 11.03 -1.03 -22.57
CA PHE A 417 10.02 0.01 -22.65
C PHE A 417 10.60 1.24 -23.36
N ALA A 418 9.77 1.93 -24.12
CA ALA A 418 10.11 3.25 -24.63
C ALA A 418 10.35 4.22 -23.47
N MET A 419 11.02 5.34 -23.75
CA MET A 419 11.21 6.39 -22.74
C MET A 419 9.90 7.04 -22.27
N THR A 420 8.80 6.81 -22.99
CA THR A 420 7.43 7.18 -22.59
C THR A 420 6.80 6.17 -21.61
N GLY A 421 7.44 5.02 -21.40
CA GLY A 421 6.94 3.92 -20.58
C GLY A 421 6.13 2.85 -21.34
N ALA A 422 5.92 3.00 -22.64
CA ALA A 422 5.22 1.99 -23.43
C ALA A 422 6.05 0.71 -23.57
N TRP A 423 5.46 -0.46 -23.29
CA TRP A 423 6.14 -1.75 -23.47
C TRP A 423 6.46 -2.04 -24.95
N LEU A 424 7.66 -2.56 -25.19
CA LEU A 424 8.23 -2.86 -26.51
C LEU A 424 8.47 -4.36 -26.71
N ALA A 425 9.12 -5.02 -25.76
CA ALA A 425 9.52 -6.42 -25.89
C ALA A 425 9.86 -7.07 -24.54
N SER A 426 9.81 -8.39 -24.48
CA SER A 426 10.30 -9.18 -23.35
C SER A 426 11.02 -10.45 -23.82
N GLY A 427 11.88 -11.00 -22.96
CA GLY A 427 12.57 -12.24 -23.25
C GLY A 427 13.48 -12.71 -22.13
N THR A 428 14.12 -13.85 -22.35
CA THR A 428 15.20 -14.39 -21.50
C THR A 428 16.50 -14.45 -22.31
N GLY A 429 17.60 -14.01 -21.71
CA GLY A 429 18.90 -13.93 -22.39
C GLY A 429 19.03 -12.72 -23.33
N VAL A 430 19.65 -12.88 -24.51
CA VAL A 430 20.11 -11.76 -25.35
C VAL A 430 19.14 -11.29 -26.45
N ARG A 431 18.01 -11.98 -26.68
CA ARG A 431 17.07 -11.66 -27.77
C ARG A 431 15.63 -11.67 -27.27
N ALA A 432 14.81 -10.73 -27.75
CA ALA A 432 13.38 -10.72 -27.46
C ALA A 432 12.77 -12.07 -27.82
N ALA A 433 11.95 -12.60 -26.92
CA ALA A 433 11.07 -13.72 -27.21
C ALA A 433 9.79 -13.20 -27.87
N VAL A 434 9.20 -12.14 -27.30
CA VAL A 434 7.96 -11.49 -27.77
C VAL A 434 8.18 -9.98 -27.92
N THR A 435 7.55 -9.42 -28.95
CA THR A 435 7.60 -8.00 -29.29
C THR A 435 6.19 -7.44 -29.50
N ALA A 436 5.98 -6.19 -29.10
CA ALA A 436 4.72 -5.48 -29.23
C ALA A 436 4.69 -4.65 -30.52
N GLY A 437 3.75 -4.96 -31.41
CA GLY A 437 3.43 -4.18 -32.60
C GLY A 437 2.32 -3.18 -32.33
N ARG A 438 2.57 -1.91 -32.65
CA ARG A 438 1.63 -0.80 -32.44
C ARG A 438 1.19 -0.16 -33.76
N ASP A 439 -0.01 0.40 -33.78
CA ASP A 439 -0.50 1.19 -34.91
C ASP A 439 0.02 2.64 -34.86
N ARG A 440 -0.40 3.45 -35.85
CA ARG A 440 -0.02 4.86 -35.97
C ARG A 440 -0.51 5.75 -34.82
N ASP A 441 -1.53 5.29 -34.09
CA ASP A 441 -2.11 5.98 -32.94
C ASP A 441 -1.49 5.48 -31.61
N GLY A 442 -0.47 4.59 -31.68
CA GLY A 442 0.28 4.06 -30.54
C GLY A 442 -0.38 2.87 -29.83
N ARG A 443 -1.49 2.35 -30.35
CA ARG A 443 -2.24 1.24 -29.74
C ARG A 443 -1.56 -0.09 -30.05
N LEU A 444 -1.47 -0.98 -29.06
CA LEU A 444 -0.90 -2.32 -29.26
C LEU A 444 -1.91 -3.18 -30.04
N VAL A 445 -1.57 -3.46 -31.29
CA VAL A 445 -2.44 -4.20 -32.23
C VAL A 445 -1.91 -5.60 -32.54
N ARG A 446 -0.69 -5.93 -32.10
CA ARG A 446 -0.08 -7.22 -32.38
C ARG A 446 0.98 -7.63 -31.35
N LEU A 447 1.04 -8.91 -31.02
CA LEU A 447 2.20 -9.55 -30.39
C LEU A 447 2.89 -10.44 -31.41
N GLU A 448 4.22 -10.38 -31.49
CA GLU A 448 5.00 -11.24 -32.37
C GLU A 448 6.10 -11.96 -31.60
N HIS A 449 6.13 -13.28 -31.74
CA HIS A 449 7.22 -14.12 -31.28
C HIS A 449 8.33 -14.15 -32.32
N ARG A 450 9.59 -14.19 -31.88
CA ARG A 450 10.78 -14.22 -32.75
C ARG A 450 10.83 -15.34 -33.80
N ARG A 451 9.99 -16.37 -33.65
CA ARG A 451 9.86 -17.52 -34.58
C ARG A 451 8.68 -17.36 -35.56
N GLY A 452 8.13 -16.15 -35.70
CA GLY A 452 7.08 -15.82 -36.68
C GLY A 452 5.66 -16.18 -36.26
N ARG A 453 5.45 -16.64 -35.01
CA ARG A 453 4.10 -16.74 -34.43
C ARG A 453 3.64 -15.36 -33.99
N ALA A 454 2.36 -15.08 -34.17
CA ALA A 454 1.80 -13.79 -33.80
C ALA A 454 0.35 -13.91 -33.30
N VAL A 455 -0.09 -12.90 -32.56
CA VAL A 455 -1.48 -12.66 -32.19
C VAL A 455 -1.82 -11.22 -32.58
N ALA A 456 -2.85 -11.02 -33.37
CA ALA A 456 -3.33 -9.70 -33.79
C ALA A 456 -4.64 -9.36 -33.08
N PHE A 457 -4.82 -8.10 -32.70
CA PHE A 457 -5.99 -7.63 -31.96
C PHE A 457 -6.82 -6.66 -32.78
N VAL A 458 -8.14 -6.77 -32.63
CA VAL A 458 -9.09 -5.75 -33.11
C VAL A 458 -9.61 -5.04 -31.87
N GLN A 459 -9.52 -3.71 -31.87
CA GLN A 459 -10.00 -2.87 -30.77
C GLN A 459 -11.12 -1.94 -31.23
N ALA A 460 -12.11 -1.72 -30.37
CA ALA A 460 -13.17 -0.74 -30.53
C ALA A 460 -13.47 -0.09 -29.18
N ASP A 461 -13.69 1.22 -29.17
CA ASP A 461 -14.00 2.01 -27.96
C ASP A 461 -12.96 1.88 -26.83
N GLY A 462 -11.70 1.63 -27.18
CA GLY A 462 -10.61 1.45 -26.21
C GLY A 462 -10.48 0.04 -25.63
N LEU A 463 -11.34 -0.90 -26.07
CA LEU A 463 -11.33 -2.30 -25.62
C LEU A 463 -10.98 -3.24 -26.76
N VAL A 464 -10.32 -4.35 -26.45
CA VAL A 464 -10.07 -5.47 -27.37
C VAL A 464 -11.36 -6.25 -27.58
N ARG A 465 -11.77 -6.40 -28.84
CA ARG A 465 -12.97 -7.14 -29.25
C ARG A 465 -12.66 -8.51 -29.81
N SER A 466 -11.46 -8.71 -30.35
CA SER A 466 -11.01 -10.04 -30.77
C SER A 466 -9.50 -10.15 -30.82
N ALA A 467 -9.00 -11.36 -30.59
CA ALA A 467 -7.61 -11.75 -30.77
C ALA A 467 -7.55 -12.89 -31.81
N ARG A 468 -6.66 -12.78 -32.80
CA ARG A 468 -6.47 -13.78 -33.86
C ARG A 468 -5.02 -14.22 -33.92
N SER A 469 -4.79 -15.51 -33.74
CA SER A 469 -3.46 -16.09 -33.86
C SER A 469 -3.03 -16.28 -35.32
N SER A 470 -1.72 -16.33 -35.54
CA SER A 470 -1.11 -16.68 -36.83
C SER A 470 -1.43 -18.11 -37.31
N ASP A 471 -1.89 -19.01 -36.43
CA ASP A 471 -2.32 -20.37 -36.78
C ASP A 471 -3.82 -20.47 -37.07
N GLY A 472 -4.56 -19.35 -37.01
CA GLY A 472 -5.96 -19.25 -37.43
C GLY A 472 -6.98 -19.30 -36.29
N ARG A 473 -6.57 -19.59 -35.05
CA ARG A 473 -7.44 -19.48 -33.86
C ARG A 473 -7.88 -18.04 -33.65
N THR A 474 -9.13 -17.86 -33.23
CA THR A 474 -9.71 -16.54 -32.94
C THR A 474 -10.51 -16.62 -31.66
N VAL A 475 -10.36 -15.62 -30.79
CA VAL A 475 -11.15 -15.41 -29.57
C VAL A 475 -11.82 -14.04 -29.68
N THR A 476 -13.06 -13.95 -29.23
CA THR A 476 -13.88 -12.71 -29.26
C THR A 476 -14.35 -12.36 -27.86
N TYR A 477 -14.41 -11.07 -27.57
CA TYR A 477 -14.72 -10.51 -26.24
C TYR A 477 -15.88 -9.51 -26.35
N GLU A 478 -16.79 -9.55 -25.37
CA GLU A 478 -18.03 -8.74 -25.36
C GLU A 478 -17.84 -7.27 -24.95
#